data_AF-A0A5C5YRY1-F1
#
_entry.id   AF-A0A5C5YRY1-F1
#
_cell.length_a   1.000
_cell.length_b   1.000
_cell.length_c   1.000
_cell.angle_alpha   90.00
_cell.angle_beta   90.00
_cell.angle_gamma   90.00
#
_symmetry.space_group_name_H-M   'P 1'
#
loop_
_entity.id
_entity.type
_entity.pdbx_description
1 polymer ?
#
loop_
_entity_poly.entity_id
_entity_poly.type
_entity_poly.pdbx_seq_one_letter_code
_entity_poly.pdbx_strand_id
1 'polypeptide(L)'
;MQDLRHLFDSSATPAYAVGAGGVVAYANAALCEWVCLPEASVVGRRVAYHSEPGPVDGSGPLTGLCPPPAAFQQTASEGTLSVMGQHGRLRHRRARFFSLAGEATQRAVVGVLEEFDLTPQQLAASITNEPSEDELHRDIRRFRRGVAEADATAILLGDSPAARLMRTQFDLASRTPVGASVVSACGADAAAIARAIHHGAHDTQIRLLPIDCARLDSESAAAVLDQHREQLSSSTVVLLQADAADPPTQQLLATRLLAARPKRLLATLSARPAALEATLLPLVGAVVIECPPLADRISDLPMLAQFYVERANAASGARVGRVATETLDLLAMYDWPHGAGQLAEAVASAHAKCLSQDATAAEITADHLPTVVRHAALAAGLSGDPRVEIDLDEFLGRIERELVERALAKASGNRAEAARLLGLTRQRFYRRLESLGLHDPDKKQPGDSGD
;
A
#
# COMPACT_ATOMS: atom_id res chain seq x y z
N MET A 1 0.14 29.70 -36.38
CA MET A 1 0.51 28.33 -35.96
C MET A 1 1.89 27.91 -36.45
N GLN A 2 2.28 28.19 -37.71
CA GLN A 2 3.63 27.87 -38.22
C GLN A 2 4.76 28.58 -37.45
N ASP A 3 4.58 29.84 -37.05
CA ASP A 3 5.63 30.60 -36.35
C ASP A 3 5.92 30.07 -34.93
N LEU A 4 4.87 29.67 -34.20
CA LEU A 4 4.99 29.08 -32.86
C LEU A 4 5.66 27.71 -32.90
N ARG A 5 5.31 26.89 -33.90
CA ARG A 5 5.96 25.59 -34.11
C ARG A 5 7.43 25.75 -34.44
N HIS A 6 7.77 26.70 -35.31
CA HIS A 6 9.16 27.00 -35.67
C HIS A 6 10.00 27.46 -34.45
N LEU A 7 9.41 28.24 -33.53
CA LEU A 7 10.07 28.63 -32.29
C LEU A 7 10.32 27.45 -31.34
N PHE A 8 9.36 26.53 -31.18
CA PHE A 8 9.56 25.33 -30.35
C PHE A 8 10.53 24.32 -30.98
N ASP A 9 10.53 24.19 -32.31
CA ASP A 9 11.43 23.30 -33.05
C ASP A 9 12.89 23.78 -33.00
N SER A 10 13.11 25.09 -32.90
CA SER A 10 14.44 25.69 -32.76
C SER A 10 14.91 25.82 -31.30
N SER A 11 14.07 25.49 -30.33
CA SER A 11 14.39 25.57 -28.91
C SER A 11 15.16 24.33 -28.43
N ALA A 12 16.20 24.56 -27.62
CA ALA A 12 16.90 23.50 -26.89
C ALA A 12 16.11 22.99 -25.67
N THR A 13 15.07 23.70 -25.25
CA THR A 13 14.22 23.30 -24.13
C THR A 13 13.24 22.21 -24.57
N PRO A 14 13.18 21.03 -23.91
CA PRO A 14 12.24 19.99 -24.28
C PRO A 14 10.79 20.45 -24.08
N ALA A 15 9.97 20.32 -25.12
CA ALA A 15 8.58 20.74 -25.12
C ALA A 15 7.70 19.79 -25.92
N TYR A 16 6.45 19.65 -25.47
CA TYR A 16 5.46 18.78 -26.10
C TYR A 16 4.03 19.24 -25.81
N ALA A 17 3.08 18.80 -26.62
CA ALA A 17 1.66 19.11 -26.43
C ALA A 17 0.81 17.84 -26.45
N VAL A 18 -0.16 17.74 -25.54
CA VAL A 18 -1.07 16.61 -25.40
C VAL A 18 -2.51 17.10 -25.50
N GLY A 19 -3.30 16.49 -26.37
CA GLY A 19 -4.73 16.80 -26.50
C GLY A 19 -5.59 16.17 -25.40
N ALA A 20 -6.88 16.52 -25.34
CA ALA A 20 -7.84 16.01 -24.36
C ALA A 20 -7.91 14.47 -24.32
N GLY A 21 -7.77 13.79 -25.47
CA GLY A 21 -7.73 12.32 -25.56
C GLY A 21 -6.44 11.66 -25.04
N GLY A 22 -5.45 12.45 -24.62
CA GLY A 22 -4.15 11.97 -24.16
C GLY A 22 -3.22 11.64 -25.31
N VAL A 23 -3.55 12.07 -26.53
CA VAL A 23 -2.70 11.86 -27.71
C VAL A 23 -1.70 13.00 -27.78
N VAL A 24 -0.42 12.65 -27.93
CA VAL A 24 0.65 13.64 -28.14
C VAL A 24 0.47 14.26 -29.53
N ALA A 25 0.14 15.54 -29.56
CA ALA A 25 -0.07 16.31 -30.79
C ALA A 25 1.23 16.92 -31.34
N TYR A 26 2.22 17.13 -30.46
CA TYR A 26 3.49 17.74 -30.81
C TYR A 26 4.59 17.31 -29.83
N ALA A 27 5.82 17.16 -30.32
CA ALA A 27 7.03 16.95 -29.54
C ALA A 27 8.20 17.56 -30.31
N ASN A 28 9.06 18.34 -29.66
CA ASN A 28 10.27 18.87 -30.30
C ASN A 28 11.46 17.90 -30.22
N ALA A 29 12.53 18.21 -30.94
CA ALA A 29 13.72 17.36 -31.02
C ALA A 29 14.37 17.12 -29.64
N ALA A 30 14.44 18.16 -28.80
CA ALA A 30 14.99 18.07 -27.44
C ALA A 30 14.20 17.10 -26.54
N LEU A 31 12.87 17.03 -26.68
CA LEU A 31 12.06 16.03 -25.96
C LEU A 31 12.35 14.62 -26.48
N CYS A 32 12.37 14.43 -27.80
CA CYS A 32 12.62 13.14 -28.44
C CYS A 32 13.98 12.56 -28.03
N GLU A 33 15.01 13.41 -27.94
CA GLU A 33 16.32 13.06 -27.44
C GLU A 33 16.28 12.61 -25.96
N TRP A 34 15.59 13.37 -25.10
CA TRP A 34 15.47 13.04 -23.68
C TRP A 34 14.79 11.69 -23.44
N VAL A 35 13.70 11.40 -24.17
CA VAL A 35 12.96 10.12 -24.06
C VAL A 35 13.60 8.98 -24.86
N CYS A 36 14.64 9.27 -25.65
CA CYS A 36 15.36 8.30 -26.48
C CYS A 36 14.45 7.60 -27.50
N LEU A 37 13.53 8.33 -28.11
CA LEU A 37 12.61 7.83 -29.14
C LEU A 37 12.56 8.79 -30.33
N PRO A 38 12.39 8.28 -31.56
CA PRO A 38 12.16 9.15 -32.72
C PRO A 38 10.77 9.81 -32.62
N GLU A 39 10.62 11.00 -33.20
CA GLU A 39 9.36 11.78 -33.18
C GLU A 39 8.14 10.96 -33.66
N ALA A 40 8.31 10.15 -34.71
CA ALA A 40 7.26 9.28 -35.24
C ALA A 40 6.78 8.20 -34.24
N SER A 41 7.60 7.89 -33.23
CA SER A 41 7.24 6.99 -32.14
C SER A 41 6.63 7.73 -30.96
N VAL A 42 6.64 9.06 -30.92
CA VAL A 42 6.13 9.91 -29.83
C VAL A 42 4.81 10.58 -30.24
N VAL A 43 4.80 11.28 -31.37
CA VAL A 43 3.63 12.01 -31.88
C VAL A 43 2.57 11.03 -32.37
N GLY A 44 1.31 11.31 -32.07
CA GLY A 44 0.18 10.43 -32.37
C GLY A 44 0.02 9.25 -31.40
N ARG A 45 0.94 9.07 -30.45
CA ARG A 45 0.79 8.07 -29.39
C ARG A 45 -0.03 8.60 -28.23
N ARG A 46 -0.76 7.68 -27.59
CA ARG A 46 -1.53 7.97 -26.38
C ARG A 46 -0.62 7.86 -25.16
N VAL A 47 -0.62 8.90 -24.34
CA VAL A 47 -0.05 8.94 -22.98
C VAL A 47 -1.19 8.84 -21.97
N ALA A 48 -1.01 7.98 -20.97
CA ALA A 48 -1.98 7.76 -19.91
C ALA A 48 -1.30 7.92 -18.55
N TYR A 49 -1.98 8.59 -17.62
CA TYR A 49 -1.50 8.84 -16.27
C TYR A 49 -1.78 7.61 -15.40
N HIS A 50 -0.99 6.56 -15.60
CA HIS A 50 -1.06 5.35 -14.78
C HIS A 50 0.27 4.61 -14.67
N SER A 51 0.39 3.92 -13.54
CA SER A 51 1.42 2.96 -13.18
C SER A 51 1.55 1.77 -14.13
N GLU A 52 0.43 1.33 -14.73
CA GLU A 52 0.32 0.03 -15.42
C GLU A 52 1.21 -0.09 -16.67
N PRO A 53 1.90 -1.23 -16.88
CA PRO A 53 2.49 -1.52 -18.17
C PRO A 53 1.32 -1.57 -19.15
N GLY A 54 1.35 -0.70 -20.14
CA GLY A 54 0.51 -0.89 -21.31
C GLY A 54 0.79 -2.27 -21.91
N PRO A 55 -0.11 -2.80 -22.76
CA PRO A 55 0.22 -3.97 -23.57
C PRO A 55 1.58 -3.76 -24.26
N VAL A 56 2.27 -4.87 -24.53
CA VAL A 56 3.60 -4.95 -25.20
C VAL A 56 3.68 -4.12 -26.50
N ASP A 57 2.54 -3.64 -26.98
CA ASP A 57 2.33 -2.63 -28.02
C ASP A 57 2.85 -1.22 -27.64
N GLY A 58 4.17 -1.08 -27.46
CA GLY A 58 4.92 0.13 -27.76
C GLY A 58 4.63 1.42 -26.96
N SER A 59 3.78 1.39 -25.92
CA SER A 59 3.47 2.55 -25.06
C SER A 59 4.41 2.70 -23.85
N GLY A 60 5.25 1.69 -23.59
CA GLY A 60 6.11 1.55 -22.40
C GLY A 60 6.95 2.78 -21.98
N PRO A 61 7.56 3.55 -22.89
CA PRO A 61 8.37 4.72 -22.52
C PRO A 61 7.60 6.04 -22.44
N LEU A 62 6.36 6.12 -22.94
CA LEU A 62 5.62 7.38 -23.09
C LEU A 62 4.60 7.66 -21.98
N THR A 63 4.21 6.65 -21.18
CA THR A 63 3.36 6.88 -20.00
C THR A 63 3.96 7.95 -19.08
N GLY A 64 5.29 8.06 -19.04
CA GLY A 64 6.04 9.04 -18.24
C GLY A 64 5.94 10.49 -18.70
N LEU A 65 5.34 10.71 -19.87
CA LEU A 65 5.06 12.02 -20.46
C LEU A 65 3.60 12.44 -20.25
N CYS A 66 2.77 11.69 -19.52
CA CYS A 66 1.41 12.16 -19.29
C CYS A 66 1.42 13.36 -18.34
N PRO A 67 0.83 14.52 -18.69
CA PRO A 67 0.65 15.61 -17.75
C PRO A 67 -0.21 15.17 -16.56
N PRO A 68 0.05 15.70 -15.34
CA PRO A 68 -0.81 15.41 -14.20
C PRO A 68 -2.25 15.88 -14.47
N PRO A 69 -3.28 15.23 -13.92
CA PRO A 69 -4.68 15.60 -14.10
C PRO A 69 -4.97 17.08 -13.80
N ALA A 70 -4.32 17.65 -12.78
CA ALA A 70 -4.40 19.07 -12.44
C ALA A 70 -4.04 20.00 -13.62
N ALA A 71 -3.12 19.58 -14.52
CA ALA A 71 -2.72 20.36 -15.69
C ALA A 71 -3.85 20.54 -16.72
N PHE A 72 -4.86 19.66 -16.72
CA PHE A 72 -6.03 19.77 -17.61
C PHE A 72 -7.15 20.65 -17.01
N GLN A 73 -7.05 20.98 -15.72
CA GLN A 73 -8.06 21.73 -14.97
C GLN A 73 -7.62 23.15 -14.66
N GLN A 74 -6.33 23.36 -14.39
CA GLN A 74 -5.74 24.66 -14.03
C GLN A 74 -5.11 25.36 -15.23
N THR A 75 -5.00 26.69 -15.18
CA THR A 75 -4.37 27.49 -16.26
C THR A 75 -2.88 27.16 -16.42
N ALA A 76 -2.19 26.94 -15.30
CA ALA A 76 -0.82 26.47 -15.27
C ALA A 76 -0.60 25.60 -14.03
N SER A 77 0.23 24.58 -14.15
CA SER A 77 0.66 23.73 -13.05
C SER A 77 2.12 23.31 -13.22
N GLU A 78 2.75 22.84 -12.14
CA GLU A 78 4.08 22.26 -12.16
C GLU A 78 3.98 20.77 -11.80
N GLY A 79 4.92 19.97 -12.32
CA GLY A 79 5.01 18.56 -12.00
C GLY A 79 6.32 17.93 -12.41
N THR A 80 6.49 16.63 -12.14
CA THR A 80 7.71 15.90 -12.52
C THR A 80 7.41 14.77 -13.50
N LEU A 81 8.00 14.86 -14.69
CA LEU A 81 7.93 13.78 -15.69
C LEU A 81 9.09 12.80 -15.50
N SER A 82 8.81 11.52 -15.72
CA SER A 82 9.75 10.44 -15.43
C SER A 82 9.81 9.44 -16.57
N VAL A 83 10.94 9.34 -17.26
CA VAL A 83 11.11 8.45 -18.42
C VAL A 83 12.24 7.46 -18.20
N MET A 84 12.15 6.30 -18.86
CA MET A 84 13.18 5.27 -18.80
C MET A 84 14.34 5.64 -19.73
N GLY A 85 15.54 5.84 -19.17
CA GLY A 85 16.74 6.04 -19.97
C GLY A 85 17.28 4.74 -20.59
N GLN A 86 18.22 4.86 -21.54
CA GLN A 86 18.78 3.74 -22.32
C GLN A 86 19.42 2.62 -21.47
N HIS A 87 19.83 2.91 -20.24
CA HIS A 87 20.46 1.97 -19.31
C HIS A 87 19.49 1.40 -18.26
N GLY A 88 18.17 1.53 -18.48
CA GLY A 88 17.15 1.08 -17.54
C GLY A 88 17.06 1.92 -16.25
N ARG A 89 17.65 3.13 -16.22
CA ARG A 89 17.55 4.07 -15.10
C ARG A 89 16.50 5.13 -15.41
N LEU A 90 15.54 5.34 -14.49
CA LEU A 90 14.60 6.46 -14.58
C LEU A 90 15.35 7.78 -14.52
N ARG A 91 14.98 8.68 -15.43
CA ARG A 91 15.40 10.07 -15.49
C ARG A 91 14.19 10.92 -15.18
N HIS A 92 14.38 11.94 -14.34
CA HIS A 92 13.29 12.79 -13.85
C HIS A 92 13.57 14.23 -14.26
N ARG A 93 12.57 14.92 -14.82
CA ARG A 93 12.65 16.37 -15.10
C ARG A 93 11.41 17.06 -14.59
N ARG A 94 11.60 18.24 -14.02
CA ARG A 94 10.48 19.14 -13.74
C ARG A 94 9.90 19.65 -15.06
N ALA A 95 8.59 19.81 -15.06
CA ALA A 95 7.84 20.33 -16.18
C ALA A 95 6.83 21.37 -15.68
N ARG A 96 6.68 22.43 -16.48
CA ARG A 96 5.58 23.37 -16.37
C ARG A 96 4.54 23.02 -17.42
N PHE A 97 3.30 22.91 -16.98
CA PHE A 97 2.17 22.62 -17.83
C PHE A 97 1.30 23.84 -17.98
N PHE A 98 0.87 24.12 -19.20
CA PHE A 98 0.00 25.23 -19.54
C PHE A 98 -1.24 24.68 -20.25
N SER A 99 -2.41 24.95 -19.70
CA SER A 99 -3.67 24.55 -20.32
C SER A 99 -4.03 25.53 -21.41
N LEU A 100 -4.21 25.01 -22.62
CA LEU A 100 -4.73 25.72 -23.77
C LEU A 100 -6.24 25.45 -23.87
N ALA A 101 -7.04 26.46 -23.56
CA ALA A 101 -8.49 26.40 -23.68
C ALA A 101 -8.92 26.68 -25.13
N GLY A 102 -9.56 25.70 -25.78
CA GLY A 102 -10.34 25.85 -27.01
C GLY A 102 -11.85 25.71 -26.76
N GLU A 103 -12.66 25.50 -27.82
CA GLU A 103 -14.06 25.06 -27.67
C GLU A 103 -14.14 23.79 -26.81
N ALA A 104 -15.28 23.50 -26.16
CA ALA A 104 -15.43 22.55 -25.05
C ALA A 104 -14.80 21.13 -25.20
N THR A 105 -14.48 20.70 -26.41
CA THR A 105 -13.85 19.41 -26.76
C THR A 105 -12.36 19.49 -27.13
N GLN A 106 -11.77 20.69 -27.22
CA GLN A 106 -10.38 20.95 -27.60
C GLN A 106 -9.55 21.57 -26.46
N ARG A 107 -9.51 20.91 -25.30
CA ARG A 107 -8.48 21.21 -24.30
C ARG A 107 -7.19 20.52 -24.68
N ALA A 108 -6.09 21.27 -24.70
CA ALA A 108 -4.74 20.74 -24.88
C ALA A 108 -3.84 21.24 -23.74
N VAL A 109 -2.83 20.47 -23.37
CA VAL A 109 -1.84 20.84 -22.38
C VAL A 109 -0.48 20.89 -23.05
N VAL A 110 0.23 21.99 -22.90
CA VAL A 110 1.62 22.13 -23.32
C VAL A 110 2.51 21.92 -22.12
N GLY A 111 3.40 20.93 -22.18
CA GLY A 111 4.42 20.70 -21.18
C GLY A 111 5.77 21.22 -21.65
N VAL A 112 6.43 22.03 -20.84
CA VAL A 112 7.79 22.53 -21.06
C VAL A 112 8.67 22.02 -19.92
N LEU A 113 9.69 21.24 -20.25
CA LEU A 113 10.56 20.57 -19.29
C LEU A 113 11.81 21.42 -19.02
N GLU A 114 12.36 21.27 -17.82
CA GLU A 114 13.69 21.80 -17.50
C GLU A 114 14.78 21.13 -18.35
N GLU A 115 15.92 21.82 -18.47
CA GLU A 115 17.04 21.40 -19.32
C GLU A 115 17.82 20.20 -18.74
N PHE A 116 17.81 20.05 -17.40
CA PHE A 116 18.61 19.06 -16.68
C PHE A 116 17.75 18.08 -15.88
N ASP A 117 18.25 16.85 -15.72
CA ASP A 117 17.60 15.84 -14.88
C ASP A 117 17.80 16.18 -13.40
N LEU A 118 16.78 15.90 -12.58
CA LEU A 118 16.85 16.03 -11.13
C LEU A 118 17.88 15.05 -10.55
N THR A 119 18.72 15.54 -9.65
CA THR A 119 19.63 14.69 -8.87
C THR A 119 18.87 13.89 -7.81
N PRO A 120 19.41 12.77 -7.30
CA PRO A 120 18.80 12.02 -6.20
C PRO A 120 18.56 12.87 -4.94
N GLN A 121 19.40 13.87 -4.68
CA GLN A 121 19.26 14.80 -3.55
C GLN A 121 18.09 15.77 -3.76
N GLN A 122 17.94 16.32 -4.97
CA GLN A 122 16.78 17.16 -5.32
C GLN A 122 15.48 16.36 -5.30
N LEU A 123 15.55 15.09 -5.69
CA LEU A 123 14.43 14.15 -5.62
C LEU A 123 14.03 13.88 -4.16
N ALA A 124 15.00 13.59 -3.30
CA ALA A 124 14.77 13.37 -1.88
C ALA A 124 14.26 14.62 -1.16
N ALA A 125 14.75 15.80 -1.55
CA ALA A 125 14.28 17.09 -1.01
C ALA A 125 12.85 17.46 -1.44
N SER A 126 12.31 16.79 -2.47
CA SER A 126 10.91 16.94 -2.87
C SER A 126 9.95 16.05 -2.08
N ILE A 127 10.43 15.15 -1.24
CA ILE A 127 9.58 14.25 -0.44
C ILE A 127 9.03 15.03 0.76
N THR A 128 7.73 15.29 0.77
CA THR A 128 7.03 15.95 1.88
C THR A 128 6.34 14.93 2.82
N ASN A 129 5.96 15.34 4.03
CA ASN A 129 5.18 14.50 4.95
C ASN A 129 3.77 14.16 4.40
N GLU A 130 3.23 15.01 3.53
CA GLU A 130 2.05 14.73 2.71
C GLU A 130 2.52 14.67 1.25
N PRO A 131 2.75 13.46 0.69
CA PRO A 131 3.32 13.33 -0.63
C PRO A 131 2.34 13.79 -1.71
N SER A 132 2.83 14.60 -2.65
CA SER A 132 2.03 15.04 -3.80
C SER A 132 1.66 13.88 -4.75
N GLU A 133 0.64 14.06 -5.58
CA GLU A 133 0.22 13.05 -6.58
C GLU A 133 1.39 12.61 -7.49
N ASP A 134 2.22 13.58 -7.91
CA ASP A 134 3.39 13.35 -8.74
C ASP A 134 4.52 12.61 -8.00
N GLU A 135 4.68 12.85 -6.69
CA GLU A 135 5.62 12.09 -5.86
C GLU A 135 5.21 10.63 -5.75
N LEU A 136 3.94 10.38 -5.43
CA LEU A 136 3.38 9.02 -5.32
C LEU A 136 3.48 8.27 -6.65
N HIS A 137 3.10 8.92 -7.76
CA HIS A 137 3.19 8.34 -9.10
C HIS A 137 4.61 7.88 -9.45
N ARG A 138 5.60 8.69 -9.07
CA ARG A 138 7.02 8.42 -9.32
C ARG A 138 7.56 7.28 -8.46
N ASP A 139 7.18 7.24 -7.19
CA ASP A 139 7.60 6.16 -6.29
C ASP A 139 7.00 4.82 -6.71
N ILE A 140 5.73 4.81 -7.09
CA ILE A 140 5.08 3.63 -7.68
C ILE A 140 5.88 3.10 -8.87
N ARG A 141 6.22 3.95 -9.84
CA ARG A 141 7.04 3.55 -11.00
C ARG A 141 8.41 2.99 -10.62
N ARG A 142 9.04 3.53 -9.58
CA ARG A 142 10.33 3.02 -9.08
C ARG A 142 10.19 1.60 -8.54
N PHE A 143 9.12 1.32 -7.79
CA PHE A 143 8.89 0.01 -7.15
C PHE A 143 8.51 -1.11 -8.13
N ARG A 144 7.89 -0.80 -9.27
CA ARG A 144 7.53 -1.83 -10.28
C ARG A 144 8.71 -2.57 -10.92
N ARG A 145 9.95 -2.09 -10.75
CA ARG A 145 11.11 -2.72 -11.39
C ARG A 145 11.33 -4.13 -10.84
N GLY A 146 11.12 -5.13 -11.69
CA GLY A 146 11.43 -6.54 -11.38
C GLY A 146 10.26 -7.37 -10.86
N VAL A 147 9.06 -6.80 -10.73
CA VAL A 147 7.85 -7.55 -10.32
C VAL A 147 6.84 -7.53 -11.46
N ALA A 148 6.75 -8.64 -12.20
CA ALA A 148 5.82 -8.78 -13.33
C ALA A 148 4.34 -8.88 -12.89
N GLU A 149 4.08 -9.17 -11.61
CA GLU A 149 2.76 -9.37 -11.07
C GLU A 149 2.24 -8.09 -10.38
N ALA A 150 1.19 -7.49 -10.96
CA ALA A 150 0.63 -6.22 -10.49
C ALA A 150 0.12 -6.28 -9.05
N ASP A 151 -0.43 -7.43 -8.63
CA ASP A 151 -0.97 -7.61 -7.28
C ASP A 151 0.15 -7.74 -6.25
N ALA A 152 1.26 -8.43 -6.59
CA ALA A 152 2.45 -8.48 -5.74
C ALA A 152 3.16 -7.12 -5.67
N THR A 153 3.12 -6.34 -6.74
CA THR A 153 3.65 -4.96 -6.76
C THR A 153 2.94 -4.12 -5.71
N ALA A 154 1.61 -4.18 -5.65
CA ALA A 154 0.84 -3.50 -4.61
C ALA A 154 1.27 -3.93 -3.21
N ILE A 155 1.45 -5.23 -2.98
CA ILE A 155 1.79 -5.72 -1.65
C ILE A 155 3.22 -5.33 -1.23
N LEU A 156 4.14 -5.21 -2.18
CA LEU A 156 5.54 -4.85 -1.93
C LEU A 156 5.80 -3.33 -1.89
N LEU A 157 4.80 -2.52 -2.28
CA LEU A 157 4.85 -1.06 -2.20
C LEU A 157 4.89 -0.61 -0.74
N GLY A 158 5.70 0.42 -0.48
CA GLY A 158 5.79 1.07 0.83
C GLY A 158 7.19 1.60 1.12
N ASP A 159 7.34 2.51 2.06
CA ASP A 159 8.63 2.80 2.68
C ASP A 159 8.62 2.59 4.19
N SER A 160 7.54 2.07 4.76
CA SER A 160 7.52 1.61 6.14
C SER A 160 8.65 0.59 6.43
N PRO A 161 9.13 0.49 7.68
CA PRO A 161 10.09 -0.53 8.07
C PRO A 161 9.66 -1.95 7.69
N ALA A 162 8.35 -2.22 7.81
CA ALA A 162 7.77 -3.52 7.50
C ALA A 162 7.78 -3.80 5.99
N ALA A 163 7.44 -2.82 5.14
CA ALA A 163 7.51 -2.94 3.68
C ALA A 163 8.97 -3.11 3.18
N ARG A 164 9.94 -2.39 3.76
CA ARG A 164 11.36 -2.57 3.43
C ARG A 164 11.88 -3.96 3.78
N LEU A 165 11.49 -4.48 4.95
CA LEU A 165 11.85 -5.83 5.37
C LEU A 165 11.25 -6.87 4.42
N MET A 166 9.96 -6.77 4.14
CA MET A 166 9.25 -7.66 3.21
C MET A 166 9.91 -7.66 1.83
N ARG A 167 10.28 -6.49 1.28
CA ARG A 167 11.01 -6.41 0.00
C ARG A 167 12.38 -7.06 0.05
N THR A 168 13.11 -6.90 1.14
CA THR A 168 14.44 -7.52 1.30
C THR A 168 14.31 -9.05 1.33
N GLN A 169 13.32 -9.57 2.05
CA GLN A 169 13.00 -11.00 2.10
C GLN A 169 12.54 -11.53 0.73
N PHE A 170 11.69 -10.77 0.04
CA PHE A 170 11.23 -11.07 -1.31
C PHE A 170 12.37 -11.13 -2.33
N ASP A 171 13.30 -10.17 -2.31
CA ASP A 171 14.47 -10.14 -3.21
C ASP A 171 15.40 -11.33 -2.95
N LEU A 172 15.66 -11.65 -1.67
CA LEU A 172 16.41 -12.84 -1.28
C LEU A 172 15.76 -14.13 -1.80
N ALA A 173 14.45 -14.27 -1.62
CA ALA A 173 13.71 -15.42 -2.13
C ALA A 173 13.74 -15.45 -3.67
N SER A 174 13.53 -14.34 -4.35
CA SER A 174 13.48 -14.31 -5.82
C SER A 174 14.81 -14.69 -6.48
N ARG A 175 15.94 -14.36 -5.85
CA ARG A 175 17.30 -14.63 -6.37
C ARG A 175 17.85 -16.02 -6.06
N THR A 176 17.19 -16.78 -5.20
CA THR A 176 17.69 -18.08 -4.73
C THR A 176 16.69 -19.18 -5.08
N PRO A 177 17.14 -20.39 -5.45
CA PRO A 177 16.24 -21.51 -5.72
C PRO A 177 15.76 -22.22 -4.44
N VAL A 178 16.14 -21.72 -3.24
CA VAL A 178 15.75 -22.33 -1.98
C VAL A 178 14.25 -22.21 -1.74
N GLY A 179 13.73 -23.13 -0.94
CA GLY A 179 12.33 -23.09 -0.55
C GLY A 179 12.03 -21.89 0.35
N ALA A 180 10.86 -21.31 0.15
CA ALA A 180 10.44 -20.11 0.87
C ALA A 180 8.96 -20.17 1.25
N SER A 181 8.61 -19.47 2.31
CA SER A 181 7.24 -19.35 2.80
C SER A 181 6.82 -17.88 2.86
N VAL A 182 5.58 -17.61 2.46
CA VAL A 182 4.96 -16.30 2.59
C VAL A 182 3.90 -16.40 3.67
N VAL A 183 4.06 -15.62 4.73
CA VAL A 183 3.12 -15.54 5.85
C VAL A 183 2.26 -14.31 5.65
N SER A 184 0.94 -14.47 5.59
CA SER A 184 -0.01 -13.36 5.50
C SER A 184 -1.35 -13.77 6.12
N ALA A 185 -2.00 -12.85 6.81
CA ALA A 185 -3.40 -13.04 7.22
C ALA A 185 -4.35 -13.14 6.00
N CYS A 186 -3.95 -12.61 4.85
CA CYS A 186 -4.67 -12.71 3.58
C CYS A 186 -4.00 -13.73 2.66
N GLY A 187 -4.68 -14.87 2.44
CA GLY A 187 -4.18 -15.95 1.58
C GLY A 187 -3.97 -15.53 0.12
N ALA A 188 -4.79 -14.59 -0.39
CA ALA A 188 -4.65 -14.04 -1.73
C ALA A 188 -3.37 -13.21 -1.88
N ASP A 189 -3.06 -12.37 -0.88
CA ASP A 189 -1.83 -11.57 -0.86
C ASP A 189 -0.59 -12.48 -0.82
N ALA A 190 -0.61 -13.51 0.03
CA ALA A 190 0.48 -14.47 0.10
C ALA A 190 0.66 -15.24 -1.22
N ALA A 191 -0.43 -15.63 -1.87
CA ALA A 191 -0.39 -16.30 -3.16
C ALA A 191 0.20 -15.40 -4.27
N ALA A 192 -0.13 -14.10 -4.26
CA ALA A 192 0.45 -13.14 -5.19
C ALA A 192 1.95 -12.97 -4.99
N ILE A 193 2.42 -12.84 -3.74
CA ILE A 193 3.87 -12.80 -3.47
C ILE A 193 4.55 -14.10 -3.91
N ALA A 194 3.97 -15.27 -3.62
CA ALA A 194 4.56 -16.56 -3.98
C ALA A 194 4.70 -16.73 -5.51
N ARG A 195 3.69 -16.31 -6.27
CA ARG A 195 3.75 -16.27 -7.74
C ARG A 195 4.80 -15.28 -8.23
N ALA A 196 4.91 -14.11 -7.62
CA ALA A 196 5.93 -13.13 -7.97
C ALA A 196 7.36 -13.64 -7.68
N ILE A 197 7.58 -14.39 -6.59
CA ILE A 197 8.87 -15.04 -6.30
C ILE A 197 9.22 -16.04 -7.41
N HIS A 198 8.25 -16.82 -7.88
CA HIS A 198 8.44 -17.74 -9.00
C HIS A 198 8.79 -17.01 -10.29
N HIS A 199 8.04 -15.97 -10.67
CA HIS A 199 8.27 -15.21 -11.89
C HIS A 199 9.53 -14.33 -11.84
N GLY A 200 9.97 -13.93 -10.64
CA GLY A 200 11.24 -13.22 -10.42
C GLY A 200 12.47 -14.13 -10.46
N ALA A 201 12.29 -15.45 -10.36
CA ALA A 201 13.37 -16.41 -10.57
C ALA A 201 13.81 -16.36 -12.04
N HIS A 202 15.12 -16.49 -12.30
CA HIS A 202 15.75 -16.21 -13.60
C HIS A 202 15.34 -17.15 -14.75
N ASP A 203 14.39 -18.06 -14.54
CA ASP A 203 13.94 -19.04 -15.50
C ASP A 203 12.41 -19.04 -15.62
N THR A 204 11.91 -18.18 -16.51
CA THR A 204 10.47 -17.99 -16.80
C THR A 204 9.84 -19.18 -17.53
N GLN A 205 10.62 -20.21 -17.88
CA GLN A 205 10.13 -21.42 -18.55
C GLN A 205 9.69 -22.51 -17.57
N ILE A 206 10.07 -22.39 -16.29
CA ILE A 206 9.64 -23.35 -15.26
C ILE A 206 8.15 -23.19 -15.02
N ARG A 207 7.41 -24.29 -15.03
CA ARG A 207 5.97 -24.30 -14.73
C ARG A 207 5.72 -24.04 -13.25
N LEU A 208 4.70 -23.26 -12.95
CA LEU A 208 4.13 -23.15 -11.61
C LEU A 208 3.02 -24.18 -11.41
N LEU A 209 3.08 -24.94 -10.32
CA LEU A 209 2.04 -25.88 -9.90
C LEU A 209 1.51 -25.50 -8.50
N PRO A 210 0.39 -24.78 -8.42
CA PRO A 210 -0.26 -24.48 -7.14
C PRO A 210 -1.04 -25.71 -6.63
N ILE A 211 -0.94 -25.99 -5.33
CA ILE A 211 -1.70 -27.02 -4.62
C ILE A 211 -2.40 -26.34 -3.44
N ASP A 212 -3.73 -26.34 -3.45
CA ASP A 212 -4.54 -25.73 -2.39
C ASP A 212 -4.71 -26.70 -1.21
N CYS A 213 -3.89 -26.52 -0.17
CA CYS A 213 -3.85 -27.41 0.98
C CYS A 213 -5.08 -27.27 1.88
N ALA A 214 -5.79 -26.14 1.85
CA ALA A 214 -7.00 -25.94 2.66
C ALA A 214 -8.18 -26.81 2.19
N ARG A 215 -8.10 -27.36 0.97
CA ARG A 215 -9.18 -28.13 0.33
C ARG A 215 -8.86 -29.62 0.18
N LEU A 216 -7.74 -30.08 0.74
CA LEU A 216 -7.25 -31.44 0.55
C LEU A 216 -7.17 -32.18 1.88
N ASP A 217 -7.71 -33.39 1.88
CA ASP A 217 -7.34 -34.43 2.83
C ASP A 217 -6.18 -35.27 2.27
N SER A 218 -5.71 -36.25 3.05
CA SER A 218 -4.55 -37.07 2.67
C SER A 218 -4.80 -37.89 1.39
N GLU A 219 -6.02 -38.40 1.18
CA GLU A 219 -6.34 -39.18 -0.02
C GLU A 219 -6.36 -38.30 -1.27
N SER A 220 -7.01 -37.15 -1.20
CA SER A 220 -7.06 -36.18 -2.31
C SER A 220 -5.68 -35.60 -2.61
N ALA A 221 -4.87 -35.32 -1.57
CA ALA A 221 -3.50 -34.85 -1.75
C ALA A 221 -2.63 -35.90 -2.48
N ALA A 222 -2.76 -37.19 -2.13
CA ALA A 222 -2.07 -38.26 -2.83
C ALA A 222 -2.49 -38.31 -4.31
N ALA A 223 -3.80 -38.25 -4.58
CA ALA A 223 -4.34 -38.30 -5.94
C ALA A 223 -3.84 -37.12 -6.81
N VAL A 224 -3.83 -35.90 -6.27
CA VAL A 224 -3.30 -34.70 -6.96
C VAL A 224 -1.81 -34.87 -7.28
N LEU A 225 -1.01 -35.35 -6.32
CA LEU A 225 0.41 -35.56 -6.55
C LEU A 225 0.68 -36.67 -7.58
N ASP A 226 -0.12 -37.74 -7.59
CA ASP A 226 0.00 -38.81 -8.57
C ASP A 226 -0.41 -38.37 -9.98
N GLN A 227 -1.47 -37.56 -10.10
CA GLN A 227 -1.89 -36.95 -11.37
C GLN A 227 -0.76 -36.10 -11.99
N HIS A 228 0.02 -35.42 -11.15
CA HIS A 228 1.10 -34.53 -11.59
C HIS A 228 2.50 -35.13 -11.47
N ARG A 229 2.64 -36.44 -11.21
CA ARG A 229 3.94 -37.07 -10.84
C ARG A 229 5.09 -36.71 -11.78
N GLU A 230 4.82 -36.67 -13.09
CA GLU A 230 5.84 -36.48 -14.13
C GLU A 230 6.27 -35.02 -14.24
N GLN A 231 5.42 -34.09 -13.78
CA GLN A 231 5.62 -32.65 -13.86
C GLN A 231 6.25 -32.08 -12.59
N LEU A 232 6.16 -32.79 -11.45
CA LEU A 232 6.64 -32.30 -10.15
C LEU A 232 8.13 -31.92 -10.21
N SER A 233 8.99 -32.77 -10.76
CA SER A 233 10.45 -32.57 -10.80
C SER A 233 10.90 -31.41 -11.69
N SER A 234 10.07 -30.99 -12.65
CA SER A 234 10.33 -29.89 -13.58
C SER A 234 9.58 -28.60 -13.25
N SER A 235 8.86 -28.56 -12.12
CA SER A 235 8.00 -27.44 -11.75
C SER A 235 8.47 -26.76 -10.46
N THR A 236 8.05 -25.51 -10.28
CA THR A 236 7.95 -24.89 -8.95
C THR A 236 6.60 -25.28 -8.35
N VAL A 237 6.60 -25.93 -7.21
CA VAL A 237 5.38 -26.29 -6.48
C VAL A 237 5.10 -25.21 -5.45
N VAL A 238 3.84 -24.73 -5.39
CA VAL A 238 3.39 -23.79 -4.35
C VAL A 238 2.29 -24.44 -3.54
N LEU A 239 2.54 -24.65 -2.25
CA LEU A 239 1.55 -25.11 -1.29
C LEU A 239 0.78 -23.90 -0.76
N LEU A 240 -0.45 -23.72 -1.22
CA LEU A 240 -1.30 -22.63 -0.77
C LEU A 240 -1.96 -23.01 0.55
N GLN A 241 -1.86 -22.13 1.55
CA GLN A 241 -2.42 -22.32 2.90
C GLN A 241 -1.95 -23.64 3.52
N ALA A 242 -0.64 -23.89 3.47
CA ALA A 242 -0.06 -25.17 3.90
C ALA A 242 -0.33 -25.49 5.37
N ASP A 243 -0.51 -24.46 6.21
CA ASP A 243 -0.87 -24.55 7.62
C ASP A 243 -2.35 -24.89 7.86
N ALA A 244 -3.21 -24.83 6.84
CA ALA A 244 -4.60 -25.25 6.93
C ALA A 244 -4.80 -26.77 6.75
N ALA A 245 -3.84 -27.47 6.16
CA ALA A 245 -3.88 -28.93 6.07
C ALA A 245 -3.61 -29.58 7.43
N ASP A 246 -4.22 -30.72 7.71
CA ASP A 246 -3.95 -31.47 8.93
C ASP A 246 -2.55 -32.12 8.90
N PRO A 247 -1.97 -32.45 10.07
CA PRO A 247 -0.60 -32.98 10.14
C PRO A 247 -0.34 -34.23 9.27
N PRO A 248 -1.25 -35.22 9.16
CA PRO A 248 -1.08 -36.36 8.25
C PRO A 248 -0.95 -35.93 6.78
N THR A 249 -1.76 -34.98 6.32
CA THR A 249 -1.69 -34.47 4.94
C THR A 249 -0.41 -33.69 4.73
N GLN A 250 0.01 -32.86 5.68
CA GLN A 250 1.31 -32.16 5.61
C GLN A 250 2.49 -33.14 5.50
N GLN A 251 2.49 -34.21 6.30
CA GLN A 251 3.54 -35.23 6.29
C GLN A 251 3.56 -36.01 4.96
N LEU A 252 2.39 -36.35 4.41
CA LEU A 252 2.27 -36.99 3.10
C LEU A 252 2.83 -36.08 1.99
N LEU A 253 2.41 -34.81 1.96
CA LEU A 253 2.89 -33.81 1.00
C LEU A 253 4.42 -33.71 1.08
N ALA A 254 4.97 -33.52 2.28
CA ALA A 254 6.42 -33.44 2.50
C ALA A 254 7.15 -34.67 1.97
N THR A 255 6.70 -35.87 2.33
CA THR A 255 7.32 -37.14 1.92
C THR A 255 7.34 -37.30 0.40
N ARG A 256 6.21 -37.04 -0.25
CA ARG A 256 6.08 -37.18 -1.70
C ARG A 256 6.87 -36.11 -2.46
N LEU A 257 6.87 -34.86 -1.99
CA LEU A 257 7.62 -33.77 -2.62
C LEU A 257 9.13 -33.94 -2.44
N LEU A 258 9.58 -34.47 -1.30
CA LEU A 258 10.97 -34.89 -1.09
C LEU A 258 11.41 -35.96 -2.09
N ALA A 259 10.55 -36.94 -2.36
CA ALA A 259 10.81 -37.98 -3.35
C ALA A 259 10.82 -37.42 -4.78
N ALA A 260 9.87 -36.54 -5.11
CA ALA A 260 9.74 -35.96 -6.45
C ALA A 260 10.80 -34.91 -6.80
N ARG A 261 11.37 -34.23 -5.78
CA ARG A 261 12.39 -33.17 -5.90
C ARG A 261 12.00 -32.09 -6.93
N PRO A 262 10.95 -31.29 -6.64
CA PRO A 262 10.61 -30.18 -7.51
C PRO A 262 11.79 -29.20 -7.63
N LYS A 263 11.81 -28.43 -8.72
CA LYS A 263 12.85 -27.40 -8.93
C LYS A 263 12.91 -26.42 -7.77
N ARG A 264 11.73 -26.14 -7.20
CA ARG A 264 11.55 -25.23 -6.08
C ARG A 264 10.25 -25.56 -5.36
N LEU A 265 10.23 -25.35 -4.04
CA LEU A 265 9.03 -25.46 -3.21
C LEU A 265 8.75 -24.13 -2.53
N LEU A 266 7.55 -23.61 -2.69
CA LEU A 266 7.06 -22.44 -1.99
C LEU A 266 5.86 -22.82 -1.14
N ALA A 267 5.59 -22.08 -0.07
CA ALA A 267 4.37 -22.21 0.71
C ALA A 267 3.76 -20.84 1.01
N THR A 268 2.42 -20.79 1.12
CA THR A 268 1.72 -19.68 1.75
C THR A 268 1.12 -20.15 3.06
N LEU A 269 1.15 -19.27 4.06
CA LEU A 269 0.76 -19.57 5.43
C LEU A 269 -0.09 -18.43 5.99
N SER A 270 -1.07 -18.77 6.81
CA SER A 270 -1.88 -17.79 7.55
C SER A 270 -1.20 -17.36 8.85
N ALA A 271 -0.40 -18.26 9.43
CA ALA A 271 0.39 -18.03 10.63
C ALA A 271 1.88 -18.34 10.42
N ARG A 272 2.71 -18.11 11.45
CA ARG A 272 4.15 -18.34 11.35
C ARG A 272 4.48 -19.81 11.02
N PRO A 273 5.58 -20.08 10.29
CA PRO A 273 5.94 -21.42 9.81
C PRO A 273 6.14 -22.47 10.90
N ALA A 274 6.37 -22.06 12.15
CA ALA A 274 6.47 -22.99 13.29
C ALA A 274 5.21 -23.84 13.52
N ALA A 275 4.08 -23.48 12.91
CA ALA A 275 2.85 -24.28 12.91
C ALA A 275 2.88 -25.48 11.95
N LEU A 276 3.86 -25.55 11.05
CA LEU A 276 4.01 -26.66 10.11
C LEU A 276 4.59 -27.90 10.77
N GLU A 277 4.21 -29.06 10.25
CA GLU A 277 4.78 -30.35 10.59
C GLU A 277 6.31 -30.37 10.32
N ALA A 278 7.04 -31.11 11.16
CA ALA A 278 8.49 -31.08 11.24
C ALA A 278 9.22 -31.54 9.96
N THR A 279 8.59 -32.36 9.12
CA THR A 279 9.17 -32.78 7.82
C THR A 279 8.91 -31.79 6.69
N LEU A 280 7.83 -31.00 6.77
CA LEU A 280 7.52 -29.97 5.77
C LEU A 280 8.30 -28.67 6.00
N LEU A 281 8.45 -28.25 7.26
CA LEU A 281 9.08 -26.99 7.63
C LEU A 281 10.48 -26.77 7.00
N PRO A 282 11.42 -27.73 7.01
CA PRO A 282 12.74 -27.54 6.42
C PRO A 282 12.72 -27.32 4.90
N LEU A 283 11.64 -27.72 4.22
CA LEU A 283 11.53 -27.62 2.76
C LEU A 283 11.08 -26.23 2.30
N VAL A 284 10.40 -25.48 3.15
CA VAL A 284 9.80 -24.16 2.83
C VAL A 284 10.22 -23.04 3.78
N GLY A 285 10.93 -23.36 4.87
CA GLY A 285 11.30 -22.43 5.93
C GLY A 285 12.65 -21.74 5.77
N ALA A 286 13.38 -21.94 4.66
CA ALA A 286 14.73 -21.36 4.51
C ALA A 286 14.68 -19.83 4.37
N VAL A 287 13.65 -19.30 3.70
CA VAL A 287 13.34 -17.86 3.67
C VAL A 287 11.87 -17.70 4.05
N VAL A 288 11.60 -16.81 5.00
CA VAL A 288 10.23 -16.49 5.44
C VAL A 288 9.96 -15.03 5.10
N ILE A 289 8.99 -14.79 4.23
CA ILE A 289 8.50 -13.46 3.88
C ILE A 289 7.29 -13.19 4.77
N GLU A 290 7.39 -12.23 5.68
CA GLU A 290 6.25 -11.79 6.48
C GLU A 290 5.54 -10.64 5.76
N CYS A 291 4.28 -10.86 5.35
CA CYS A 291 3.40 -9.85 4.80
C CYS A 291 2.55 -9.26 5.94
N PRO A 292 2.94 -8.12 6.53
CA PRO A 292 2.15 -7.44 7.55
C PRO A 292 0.74 -7.08 7.04
N PRO A 293 -0.27 -7.15 7.93
CA PRO A 293 -1.54 -6.46 7.74
C PRO A 293 -1.32 -5.00 7.35
N LEU A 294 -2.29 -4.42 6.63
CA LEU A 294 -2.17 -3.03 6.18
C LEU A 294 -2.15 -2.03 7.35
N ALA A 295 -2.84 -2.36 8.46
CA ALA A 295 -2.81 -1.59 9.70
C ALA A 295 -1.38 -1.39 10.26
N ASP A 296 -0.52 -2.40 10.18
CA ASP A 296 0.86 -2.35 10.69
C ASP A 296 1.81 -1.53 9.79
N ARG A 297 1.32 -1.08 8.63
CA ARG A 297 2.05 -0.27 7.65
C ARG A 297 1.18 0.85 7.07
N ILE A 298 0.35 1.46 7.92
CA ILE A 298 -0.59 2.50 7.50
C ILE A 298 0.09 3.73 6.86
N SER A 299 1.36 3.97 7.17
CA SER A 299 2.16 5.02 6.52
C SER A 299 2.36 4.79 5.01
N ASP A 300 2.19 3.56 4.52
CA ASP A 300 2.25 3.22 3.10
C ASP A 300 0.89 3.41 2.38
N LEU A 301 -0.19 3.64 3.12
CA LEU A 301 -1.55 3.72 2.60
C LEU A 301 -1.74 4.77 1.49
N PRO A 302 -1.19 6.01 1.59
CA PRO A 302 -1.34 6.99 0.51
C PRO A 302 -0.80 6.49 -0.83
N MET A 303 0.36 5.83 -0.80
CA MET A 303 0.97 5.26 -2.00
C MET A 303 0.18 4.07 -2.55
N LEU A 304 -0.34 3.21 -1.68
CA LEU A 304 -1.20 2.08 -2.08
C LEU A 304 -2.52 2.56 -2.69
N ALA A 305 -3.16 3.55 -2.07
CA ALA A 305 -4.39 4.14 -2.59
C ALA A 305 -4.16 4.77 -3.97
N GLN A 306 -3.08 5.54 -4.12
CA GLN A 306 -2.70 6.12 -5.42
C GLN A 306 -2.45 5.04 -6.48
N PHE A 307 -1.75 3.95 -6.13
CA PHE A 307 -1.52 2.83 -7.04
C PHE A 307 -2.85 2.25 -7.58
N TYR A 308 -3.83 2.06 -6.70
CA TYR A 308 -5.12 1.52 -7.12
C TYR A 308 -5.98 2.52 -7.92
N VAL A 309 -5.88 3.82 -7.65
CA VAL A 309 -6.50 4.87 -8.49
C VAL A 309 -5.92 4.82 -9.90
N GLU A 310 -4.60 4.74 -10.03
CA GLU A 310 -3.93 4.66 -11.32
C GLU A 310 -4.31 3.40 -12.09
N ARG A 311 -4.44 2.26 -11.41
CA ARG A 311 -4.92 1.01 -12.00
C ARG A 311 -6.37 1.13 -12.49
N ALA A 312 -7.24 1.79 -11.72
CA ALA A 312 -8.62 2.04 -12.12
C ALA A 312 -8.72 3.00 -13.32
N ASN A 313 -7.86 4.03 -13.37
CA ASN A 313 -7.72 4.91 -14.53
C ASN A 313 -7.28 4.14 -15.78
N ALA A 314 -6.32 3.22 -15.65
CA ALA A 314 -5.86 2.39 -16.76
C ALA A 314 -7.00 1.53 -17.35
N ALA A 315 -7.85 0.96 -16.50
CA ALA A 315 -8.97 0.11 -16.93
C ALA A 315 -10.12 0.89 -17.58
N SER A 316 -10.38 2.12 -17.12
CA SER A 316 -11.51 2.96 -17.57
C SER A 316 -11.13 3.99 -18.65
N GLY A 317 -9.84 4.28 -18.81
CA GLY A 317 -9.35 5.40 -19.62
C GLY A 317 -9.56 6.79 -18.99
N ALA A 318 -9.98 6.84 -17.72
CA ALA A 318 -10.23 8.06 -16.96
C ALA A 318 -8.94 8.72 -16.43
N ARG A 319 -9.10 9.88 -15.77
CA ARG A 319 -8.00 10.68 -15.20
C ARG A 319 -8.35 11.24 -13.82
N VAL A 320 -8.80 10.36 -12.92
CA VAL A 320 -8.96 10.75 -11.51
C VAL A 320 -7.56 10.91 -10.92
N GLY A 321 -7.26 12.05 -10.30
CA GLY A 321 -5.90 12.36 -9.87
C GLY A 321 -5.49 11.65 -8.59
N ARG A 322 -6.21 11.90 -7.50
CA ARG A 322 -5.87 11.35 -6.19
C ARG A 322 -7.07 11.02 -5.32
N VAL A 323 -6.81 10.42 -4.17
CA VAL A 323 -7.74 10.36 -3.04
C VAL A 323 -7.54 11.62 -2.20
N ALA A 324 -8.63 12.31 -1.84
CA ALA A 324 -8.54 13.51 -0.98
C ALA A 324 -7.98 13.16 0.41
N THR A 325 -7.27 14.09 1.05
CA THR A 325 -6.55 13.85 2.31
C THR A 325 -7.48 13.38 3.43
N GLU A 326 -8.65 14.01 3.57
CA GLU A 326 -9.66 13.63 4.57
C GLU A 326 -10.23 12.22 4.29
N THR A 327 -10.23 11.81 3.02
CA THR A 327 -10.65 10.46 2.61
C THR A 327 -9.58 9.42 2.94
N LEU A 328 -8.29 9.78 2.81
CA LEU A 328 -7.18 8.93 3.24
C LEU A 328 -7.23 8.68 4.75
N ASP A 329 -7.56 9.69 5.55
CA ASP A 329 -7.79 9.54 7.00
C ASP A 329 -8.87 8.48 7.29
N LEU A 330 -9.99 8.49 6.55
CA LEU A 330 -11.05 7.48 6.72
C LEU A 330 -10.58 6.07 6.30
N LEU A 331 -9.81 5.97 5.22
CA LEU A 331 -9.21 4.70 4.81
C LEU A 331 -8.21 4.19 5.86
N ALA A 332 -7.52 5.09 6.56
CA ALA A 332 -6.55 4.75 7.59
C ALA A 332 -7.18 4.21 8.88
N MET A 333 -8.44 4.58 9.15
CA MET A 333 -9.20 4.11 10.32
C MET A 333 -9.81 2.72 10.16
N TYR A 334 -9.65 2.08 9.00
CA TYR A 334 -10.16 0.74 8.73
C TYR A 334 -9.03 -0.30 8.84
N ASP A 335 -9.32 -1.46 9.44
CA ASP A 335 -8.30 -2.48 9.72
C ASP A 335 -7.89 -3.32 8.49
N TRP A 336 -8.65 -3.24 7.40
CA TRP A 336 -8.42 -4.00 6.16
C TRP A 336 -8.22 -5.51 6.40
N PRO A 337 -9.21 -6.22 6.94
CA PRO A 337 -9.10 -7.64 7.29
C PRO A 337 -8.72 -8.57 6.13
N HIS A 338 -8.98 -8.16 4.88
CA HIS A 338 -8.61 -8.91 3.67
C HIS A 338 -7.44 -8.26 2.90
N GLY A 339 -6.64 -7.44 3.58
CA GLY A 339 -5.38 -6.91 3.06
C GLY A 339 -5.52 -5.95 1.89
N ALA A 340 -4.51 -5.99 1.01
CA ALA A 340 -4.37 -5.02 -0.08
C ALA A 340 -5.47 -5.21 -1.16
N GLY A 341 -5.94 -6.44 -1.38
CA GLY A 341 -7.04 -6.72 -2.31
C GLY A 341 -8.35 -6.00 -1.95
N GLN A 342 -8.70 -5.94 -0.66
CA GLN A 342 -9.90 -5.20 -0.23
C GLN A 342 -9.75 -3.69 -0.39
N LEU A 343 -8.55 -3.15 -0.17
CA LEU A 343 -8.26 -1.76 -0.50
C LEU A 343 -8.43 -1.50 -2.00
N ALA A 344 -7.94 -2.42 -2.84
CA ALA A 344 -8.10 -2.34 -4.29
C ALA A 344 -9.57 -2.26 -4.70
N GLU A 345 -10.42 -3.14 -4.17
CA GLU A 345 -11.86 -3.16 -4.44
C GLU A 345 -12.55 -1.88 -3.93
N ALA A 346 -12.20 -1.42 -2.73
CA ALA A 346 -12.78 -0.21 -2.15
C ALA A 346 -12.43 1.03 -2.99
N VAL A 347 -11.17 1.18 -3.40
CA VAL A 347 -10.71 2.27 -4.26
C VAL A 347 -11.32 2.19 -5.65
N ALA A 348 -11.40 1.00 -6.25
CA ALA A 348 -12.02 0.82 -7.57
C ALA A 348 -13.52 1.16 -7.55
N SER A 349 -14.23 0.76 -6.50
CA SER A 349 -15.65 1.11 -6.29
C SER A 349 -15.83 2.62 -6.10
N ALA A 350 -14.98 3.25 -5.29
CA ALA A 350 -15.01 4.69 -5.08
C ALA A 350 -14.70 5.47 -6.36
N HIS A 351 -13.73 5.00 -7.15
CA HIS A 351 -13.38 5.55 -8.45
C HIS A 351 -14.57 5.49 -9.43
N ALA A 352 -15.22 4.34 -9.56
CA ALA A 352 -16.39 4.18 -10.42
C ALA A 352 -17.56 5.10 -9.99
N LYS A 353 -17.80 5.22 -8.68
CA LYS A 353 -18.83 6.12 -8.13
C LYS A 353 -18.50 7.58 -8.42
N CYS A 354 -17.25 7.98 -8.23
CA CYS A 354 -16.75 9.32 -8.53
C CYS A 354 -17.04 9.71 -9.99
N LEU A 355 -16.67 8.85 -10.95
CA LEU A 355 -16.91 9.08 -12.38
C LEU A 355 -18.40 9.13 -12.74
N SER A 356 -19.25 8.37 -12.03
CA SER A 356 -20.70 8.39 -12.26
C SER A 356 -21.36 9.72 -11.84
N GLN A 357 -20.76 10.41 -10.87
CA GLN A 357 -21.26 11.68 -10.35
C GLN A 357 -20.70 12.87 -11.13
N ASP A 358 -19.40 12.83 -11.43
CA ASP A 358 -18.72 13.82 -12.25
C ASP A 358 -17.59 13.17 -13.06
N ALA A 359 -17.77 13.11 -14.38
CA ALA A 359 -16.79 12.55 -15.31
C ALA A 359 -15.48 13.36 -15.38
N THR A 360 -15.47 14.59 -14.86
CA THR A 360 -14.30 15.47 -14.79
C THR A 360 -13.71 15.57 -13.39
N ALA A 361 -14.20 14.78 -12.43
CA ALA A 361 -13.77 14.81 -11.05
C ALA A 361 -12.24 14.63 -10.93
N ALA A 362 -11.63 15.53 -10.18
CA ALA A 362 -10.20 15.52 -9.91
C ALA A 362 -9.82 14.50 -8.82
N GLU A 363 -10.71 14.27 -7.85
CA GLU A 363 -10.35 13.62 -6.58
C GLU A 363 -11.47 12.73 -6.02
N ILE A 364 -11.07 11.64 -5.36
CA ILE A 364 -11.97 10.75 -4.65
C ILE A 364 -12.22 11.30 -3.22
N THR A 365 -13.46 11.68 -2.93
CA THR A 365 -13.90 12.17 -1.62
C THR A 365 -14.52 11.06 -0.76
N ALA A 366 -14.76 11.37 0.52
CA ALA A 366 -15.35 10.46 1.50
C ALA A 366 -16.70 9.86 1.05
N ASP A 367 -17.51 10.60 0.31
CA ASP A 367 -18.83 10.14 -0.14
C ASP A 367 -18.74 9.10 -1.26
N HIS A 368 -17.61 9.01 -1.95
CA HIS A 368 -17.36 7.98 -2.94
C HIS A 368 -17.04 6.63 -2.29
N LEU A 369 -16.50 6.61 -1.06
CA LEU A 369 -16.09 5.37 -0.41
C LEU A 369 -17.27 4.41 -0.15
N PRO A 370 -17.01 3.09 -0.12
CA PRO A 370 -18.01 2.11 0.28
C PRO A 370 -18.57 2.40 1.68
N THR A 371 -19.88 2.19 1.85
CA THR A 371 -20.59 2.44 3.12
C THR A 371 -19.95 1.71 4.30
N VAL A 372 -19.46 0.48 4.10
CA VAL A 372 -18.77 -0.30 5.15
C VAL A 372 -17.52 0.40 5.67
N VAL A 373 -16.71 0.99 4.78
CA VAL A 373 -15.49 1.71 5.17
C VAL A 373 -15.86 3.01 5.89
N ARG A 374 -16.82 3.77 5.35
CA ARG A 374 -17.30 5.02 5.97
C ARG A 374 -17.89 4.77 7.37
N HIS A 375 -18.73 3.75 7.51
CA HIS A 375 -19.36 3.42 8.80
C HIS A 375 -18.35 2.86 9.80
N ALA A 376 -17.38 2.07 9.36
CA ALA A 376 -16.32 1.57 10.24
C ALA A 376 -15.40 2.71 10.73
N ALA A 377 -15.05 3.67 9.85
CA ALA A 377 -14.31 4.86 10.24
C ALA A 377 -15.10 5.74 11.22
N LEU A 378 -16.42 5.92 10.99
CA LEU A 378 -17.30 6.62 11.93
C LEU A 378 -17.44 5.89 13.26
N ALA A 379 -17.53 4.55 13.25
CA ALA A 379 -17.60 3.74 14.47
C ALA A 379 -16.28 3.77 15.25
N ALA A 380 -15.13 3.76 14.56
CA ALA A 380 -13.82 3.96 15.16
C ALA A 380 -13.66 5.39 15.74
N GLY A 381 -14.23 6.41 15.07
CA GLY A 381 -14.30 7.78 15.60
C GLY A 381 -15.25 7.95 16.79
N LEU A 382 -16.29 7.12 16.90
CA LEU A 382 -17.21 7.07 18.06
C LEU A 382 -16.64 6.21 19.21
N SER A 383 -15.66 5.37 18.92
CA SER A 383 -14.96 4.51 19.89
C SER A 383 -13.63 5.15 20.35
N GLY A 384 -13.68 6.39 20.87
CA GLY A 384 -12.58 7.12 21.57
C GLY A 384 -11.14 6.83 21.11
N ASP A 385 -10.66 7.35 19.98
CA ASP A 385 -10.07 8.68 19.70
C ASP A 385 -8.53 8.80 19.89
N PRO A 386 -7.72 8.96 18.80
CA PRO A 386 -6.32 9.38 18.85
C PRO A 386 -6.07 10.88 18.58
N ARG A 387 -7.11 11.73 18.55
CA ARG A 387 -7.05 13.19 18.29
C ARG A 387 -7.87 14.04 19.27
N VAL A 388 -8.18 13.58 20.49
CA VAL A 388 -8.47 14.53 21.59
C VAL A 388 -7.19 15.32 21.84
N GLU A 389 -7.22 16.65 21.85
CA GLU A 389 -6.21 17.41 22.59
C GLU A 389 -6.23 16.87 24.02
N ILE A 390 -5.28 16.01 24.36
CA ILE A 390 -5.17 15.44 25.70
C ILE A 390 -4.82 16.62 26.61
N ASP A 391 -5.85 17.21 27.22
CA ASP A 391 -5.66 17.98 28.45
C ASP A 391 -5.13 16.96 29.48
N LEU A 392 -3.82 17.03 29.68
CA LEU A 392 -3.10 16.14 30.58
C LEU A 392 -3.71 16.16 31.98
N ASP A 393 -4.21 17.32 32.42
CA ASP A 393 -4.81 17.48 33.73
C ASP A 393 -6.18 16.80 33.81
N GLU A 394 -6.99 16.87 32.75
CA GLU A 394 -8.28 16.16 32.67
C GLU A 394 -8.08 14.63 32.63
N PHE A 395 -7.14 14.15 31.79
CA PHE A 395 -6.87 12.72 31.65
C PHE A 395 -6.30 12.12 32.95
N LEU A 396 -5.31 12.79 33.56
CA LEU A 396 -4.77 12.38 34.85
C LEU A 396 -5.83 12.45 35.95
N GLY A 397 -6.72 13.44 35.93
CA GLY A 397 -7.84 13.55 36.86
C GLY A 397 -8.82 12.37 36.75
N ARG A 398 -9.13 11.90 35.53
CA ARG A 398 -9.99 10.74 35.30
C ARG A 398 -9.37 9.44 35.82
N ILE A 399 -8.09 9.22 35.53
CA ILE A 399 -7.34 8.05 36.02
C ILE A 399 -7.21 8.10 37.55
N GLU A 400 -6.92 9.26 38.12
CA GLU A 400 -6.82 9.44 39.58
C GLU A 400 -8.16 9.12 40.27
N ARG A 401 -9.28 9.61 39.72
CA ARG A 401 -10.63 9.32 40.23
C ARG A 401 -10.94 7.83 40.23
N GLU A 402 -10.71 7.15 39.10
CA GLU A 402 -10.99 5.72 38.95
C GLU A 402 -10.16 4.87 39.93
N LEU A 403 -8.89 5.23 40.14
CA LEU A 403 -8.01 4.54 41.09
C LEU A 403 -8.46 4.75 42.55
N VAL A 404 -8.87 5.97 42.91
CA VAL A 404 -9.40 6.28 44.25
C VAL A 404 -10.71 5.53 44.52
N GLU A 405 -11.63 5.52 43.57
CA GLU A 405 -12.90 4.79 43.68
C GLU A 405 -12.69 3.28 43.79
N ARG A 406 -11.78 2.70 42.98
CA ARG A 406 -11.41 1.28 43.08
C ARG A 406 -10.77 0.93 44.42
N ALA A 407 -9.90 1.80 44.94
CA ALA A 407 -9.28 1.59 46.25
C ALA A 407 -10.31 1.68 47.39
N LEU A 408 -11.24 2.62 47.33
CA LEU A 408 -12.36 2.73 48.27
C LEU A 408 -13.28 1.51 48.21
N ALA A 409 -13.59 1.01 47.01
CA ALA A 409 -14.42 -0.18 46.82
C ALA A 409 -13.73 -1.43 47.41
N LYS A 410 -12.43 -1.61 47.14
CA LYS A 410 -11.63 -2.72 47.71
C LYS A 410 -11.44 -2.62 49.22
N ALA A 411 -11.40 -1.41 49.77
CA ALA A 411 -11.30 -1.16 51.20
C ALA A 411 -12.67 -1.10 51.91
N SER A 412 -13.77 -1.44 51.23
CA SER A 412 -15.14 -1.36 51.76
C SER A 412 -15.48 -0.01 52.39
N GLY A 413 -14.99 1.09 51.79
CA GLY A 413 -15.17 2.45 52.28
C GLY A 413 -14.23 2.89 53.40
N ASN A 414 -13.30 2.05 53.85
CA ASN A 414 -12.28 2.43 54.82
C ASN A 414 -11.19 3.31 54.16
N ARG A 415 -11.26 4.63 54.41
CA ARG A 415 -10.35 5.63 53.82
C ARG A 415 -8.89 5.44 54.20
N ALA A 416 -8.59 4.92 55.40
CA ALA A 416 -7.21 4.68 55.83
C ALA A 416 -6.58 3.50 55.07
N GLU A 417 -7.35 2.45 54.85
CA GLU A 417 -6.90 1.28 54.11
C GLU A 417 -6.84 1.55 52.59
N ALA A 418 -7.78 2.32 52.04
CA ALA A 418 -7.73 2.79 50.66
C ALA A 418 -6.48 3.64 50.37
N ALA A 419 -6.10 4.53 51.28
CA ALA A 419 -4.87 5.31 51.18
C ALA A 419 -3.62 4.41 51.17
N ARG A 420 -3.60 3.37 52.02
CA ARG A 420 -2.51 2.38 52.09
C ARG A 420 -2.38 1.59 50.80
N LEU A 421 -3.50 1.15 50.21
CA LEU A 421 -3.53 0.43 48.93
C LEU A 421 -2.98 1.26 47.76
N LEU A 422 -3.14 2.59 47.82
CA LEU A 422 -2.62 3.52 46.82
C LEU A 422 -1.22 4.05 47.14
N GLY A 423 -0.60 3.62 48.24
CA GLY A 423 0.73 4.10 48.67
C GLY A 423 0.76 5.57 49.09
N LEU A 424 -0.39 6.13 49.50
CA LEU A 424 -0.53 7.53 49.90
C LEU A 424 -0.60 7.66 51.43
N THR A 425 -0.05 8.76 51.95
CA THR A 425 -0.28 9.13 53.35
C THR A 425 -1.74 9.55 53.52
N ARG A 426 -2.30 9.32 54.72
CA ARG A 426 -3.70 9.65 55.04
C ARG A 426 -4.02 11.11 54.68
N GLN A 427 -3.18 12.05 55.08
CA GLN A 427 -3.39 13.48 54.78
C GLN A 427 -3.41 13.79 53.27
N ARG A 428 -2.55 13.14 52.47
CA ARG A 428 -2.49 13.33 51.02
C ARG A 428 -3.72 12.73 50.33
N PHE A 429 -4.21 11.61 50.83
CA PHE A 429 -5.42 10.97 50.32
C PHE A 429 -6.69 11.79 50.58
N TYR A 430 -6.84 12.39 51.77
CA TYR A 430 -7.98 13.27 52.07
C TYR A 430 -8.01 14.51 51.17
N ARG A 431 -6.86 15.14 50.93
CA ARG A 431 -6.75 16.26 49.98
C ARG A 431 -7.15 15.87 48.55
N ARG A 432 -6.83 14.64 48.12
CA ARG A 432 -7.26 14.11 46.81
C ARG A 432 -8.76 13.83 46.76
N LEU A 433 -9.37 13.35 47.85
CA LEU A 433 -10.82 13.19 47.92
C LEU A 433 -11.56 14.52 47.82
N GLU A 434 -11.04 15.57 48.47
CA GLU A 434 -11.60 16.93 48.38
C GLU A 434 -11.46 17.51 46.98
N SER A 435 -10.29 17.41 46.35
CA SER A 435 -10.07 17.92 44.99
C SER A 435 -10.91 17.19 43.93
N LEU A 436 -11.28 15.93 44.17
CA LEU A 436 -12.09 15.11 43.28
C LEU A 436 -13.60 15.21 43.56
N GLY A 437 -14.02 15.96 44.58
CA GLY A 437 -15.44 16.09 44.96
C GLY A 437 -16.04 14.82 45.58
N LEU A 438 -15.19 13.88 46.05
CA LEU A 438 -15.58 12.60 46.65
C LEU A 438 -15.68 12.68 48.19
N HIS A 439 -15.83 13.88 48.74
CA HIS A 439 -15.95 14.12 50.17
C HIS A 439 -17.41 14.18 50.61
N ASP A 440 -17.84 13.23 51.43
CA ASP A 440 -19.12 13.27 52.14
C ASP A 440 -18.92 13.98 53.51
N PRO A 441 -19.48 15.20 53.71
CA PRO A 441 -19.26 16.00 54.91
C PRO A 441 -19.96 15.48 56.17
N ASP A 442 -20.86 14.49 56.08
CA ASP A 442 -21.75 14.12 57.19
C ASP A 442 -21.39 12.86 57.99
N LYS A 443 -20.20 12.28 57.81
CA LYS A 443 -19.69 11.22 58.71
C LYS A 443 -18.76 11.79 59.78
N LYS A 444 -19.35 12.23 60.90
CA LYS A 444 -18.64 12.45 62.19
C LYS A 444 -17.75 11.26 62.52
N GLN A 445 -16.45 11.51 62.71
CA GLN A 445 -15.50 10.52 63.24
C GLN A 445 -15.79 10.30 64.74
N PRO A 446 -15.97 9.05 65.21
CA PRO A 446 -15.92 8.76 66.64
C PRO A 446 -14.47 8.63 67.10
N GLY A 447 -14.12 9.43 68.11
CA GLY A 447 -13.05 9.14 69.08
C GLY A 447 -11.62 9.40 68.62
N ASP A 448 -11.17 10.65 68.78
CA ASP A 448 -9.81 10.92 69.26
C ASP A 448 -9.85 10.73 70.79
N SER A 449 -9.28 9.62 71.25
CA SER A 449 -8.98 9.38 72.66
C SER A 449 -7.58 8.78 72.72
N GLY A 450 -6.60 9.64 72.97
CA GLY A 450 -5.25 9.32 73.41
C GLY A 450 -4.91 10.25 74.57
N ASP A 451 -4.34 9.67 75.63
CA ASP A 451 -3.85 10.29 76.87
C ASP A 451 -3.18 11.67 76.73
#